data_AF-A0A7C3FGF8-F1
#
_entry.id   AF-A0A7C3FGF8-F1
#
_cell.length_a   1.000
_cell.length_b   1.000
_cell.length_c   1.000
_cell.angle_alpha   90.00
_cell.angle_beta   90.00
_cell.angle_gamma   90.00
#
_symmetry.space_group_name_H-M   'P 1'
#
loop_
_entity.id
_entity.type
_entity.pdbx_description
1 polymer ?
#
loop_
_entity_poly.entity_id
_entity_poly.type
_entity_poly.pdbx_seq_one_letter_code
_entity_poly.pdbx_strand_id
1 'polypeptide(L)'
;MFGIGTDFRKLKYPFVWYNVLHVVEVLSRFPFVHSDPRFQEMVKTITDQADDEGRYTANSMYRAWKGWSFADKKNPSPWLTFLVLRAVKRGNCSG
;
A
#
# COMPACT_ATOMS: atom_id res chain seq x y z
N MET A 1 -13.18 -9.01 16.01
CA MET A 1 -12.28 -8.35 15.05
C MET A 1 -11.37 -7.43 15.84
N PHE A 2 -10.11 -7.82 16.07
CA PHE A 2 -9.15 -6.94 16.76
C PHE A 2 -8.91 -5.71 15.89
N GLY A 3 -9.25 -4.54 16.42
CA GLY A 3 -9.36 -3.29 15.68
C GLY A 3 -8.01 -2.79 15.20
N ILE A 4 -7.57 -3.27 14.04
CA ILE A 4 -6.70 -2.50 13.17
C ILE A 4 -7.49 -1.24 12.82
N GLY A 5 -7.17 -0.12 13.47
CA GLY A 5 -7.87 1.15 13.27
C GLY A 5 -7.92 1.54 11.79
N THR A 6 -8.90 2.34 11.40
CA THR A 6 -9.08 2.82 10.02
C THR A 6 -7.82 3.50 9.45
N ASP A 7 -6.92 3.96 10.32
CA ASP A 7 -5.62 4.54 9.95
C ASP A 7 -4.62 3.55 9.36
N PHE A 8 -4.62 2.28 9.77
CA PHE A 8 -3.67 1.30 9.23
C PHE A 8 -3.91 1.04 7.74
N ARG A 9 -5.17 1.04 7.31
CA ARG A 9 -5.56 0.77 5.92
C ARG A 9 -5.25 1.94 4.97
N LYS A 10 -4.92 3.11 5.49
CA LYS A 10 -4.62 4.31 4.69
C LYS A 10 -3.26 4.16 4.01
N LEU A 11 -3.26 4.31 2.68
CA LEU A 11 -2.03 4.45 1.91
C LEU A 11 -1.32 5.74 2.31
N LYS A 12 -0.09 5.58 2.76
CA LYS A 12 0.77 6.67 3.23
C LYS A 12 2.23 6.32 2.98
N TYR A 13 2.98 7.31 2.53
CA TYR A 13 4.41 7.26 2.31
C TYR A 13 5.06 8.53 2.92
N PRO A 14 6.33 8.50 3.39
CA PRO A 14 7.32 7.41 3.40
C PRO A 14 7.02 6.24 4.36
N PHE A 15 7.81 5.15 4.23
CA PHE A 15 7.79 3.94 5.07
C PHE A 15 8.34 4.15 6.48
N VAL A 16 7.81 5.16 7.17
CA VAL A 16 8.18 5.48 8.56
C VAL A 16 7.10 4.99 9.54
N TRP A 17 5.84 4.90 9.08
CA TRP A 17 4.71 4.50 9.90
C TRP A 17 4.34 3.03 9.71
N TYR A 18 3.68 2.47 10.71
CA TYR A 18 3.04 1.16 10.64
C TYR A 18 1.67 1.29 9.95
N ASN A 19 1.65 1.06 8.63
CA ASN A 19 0.44 1.01 7.82
C ASN A 19 0.52 -0.17 6.83
N VAL A 20 -0.62 -0.50 6.21
CA VAL A 20 -0.77 -1.67 5.35
C VAL A 20 0.22 -1.69 4.19
N LEU A 21 0.51 -0.54 3.58
CA LEU A 21 1.45 -0.47 2.45
C LEU A 21 2.88 -0.77 2.89
N HIS A 22 3.29 -0.28 4.06
CA HIS A 22 4.61 -0.58 4.60
C HIS A 22 4.74 -2.08 4.95
N VAL A 23 3.74 -2.66 5.59
CA VAL A 23 3.74 -4.10 5.93
C VAL A 23 3.82 -4.95 4.66
N VAL A 24 2.98 -4.66 3.65
CA VAL A 24 2.98 -5.40 2.39
C VAL A 24 4.30 -5.22 1.63
N GLU A 25 4.89 -4.02 1.58
CA GLU A 25 6.19 -3.82 0.94
C GLU A 25 7.27 -4.72 1.56
N VAL A 26 7.34 -4.79 2.90
CA VAL A 26 8.34 -5.62 3.60
C VAL A 26 8.07 -7.10 3.37
N LEU A 27 6.84 -7.55 3.63
CA LEU A 27 6.47 -8.96 3.53
C LEU A 27 6.55 -9.50 2.10
N SER A 28 6.26 -8.67 1.08
CA SER A 28 6.35 -9.07 -0.32
C SER A 28 7.74 -9.61 -0.73
N ARG A 29 8.79 -9.30 0.04
CA ARG A 29 10.16 -9.76 -0.22
C ARG A 29 10.43 -11.20 0.23
N PHE A 30 9.49 -11.83 0.94
CA PHE A 30 9.65 -13.15 1.53
C PHE A 30 8.65 -14.14 0.89
N PRO A 31 9.10 -15.02 -0.03
CA PRO A 31 8.19 -15.90 -0.77
C PRO A 31 7.27 -16.76 0.10
N PHE A 32 7.76 -17.20 1.27
CA PHE A 32 6.98 -18.05 2.18
C PHE A 32 5.71 -17.39 2.73
N VAL A 33 5.59 -16.06 2.69
CA VAL A 33 4.37 -15.36 3.14
C VAL A 33 3.35 -15.16 2.03
N HIS A 34 3.71 -15.39 0.76
CA HIS A 34 2.82 -15.08 -0.36
C HIS A 34 1.56 -15.94 -0.34
N SER A 35 1.63 -17.19 0.13
CA SER A 35 0.44 -18.04 0.30
C SER A 35 -0.31 -17.81 1.61
N ASP A 36 0.16 -16.93 2.49
CA ASP A 36 -0.51 -16.67 3.78
C ASP A 36 -1.80 -15.87 3.53
N PRO A 37 -2.96 -16.36 3.99
CA PRO A 37 -4.24 -15.69 3.74
C PRO A 37 -4.28 -14.27 4.34
N ARG A 38 -3.54 -14.01 5.42
CA ARG A 38 -3.47 -12.67 6.04
C ARG A 38 -2.66 -11.71 5.17
N PHE A 39 -1.61 -12.19 4.51
CA PHE A 39 -0.85 -11.38 3.55
C PHE A 39 -1.71 -11.06 2.34
N GLN A 40 -2.43 -12.05 1.80
CA GLN A 40 -3.36 -11.86 0.69
C GLN A 40 -4.49 -10.88 1.03
N GLU A 41 -5.03 -10.91 2.25
CA GLU A 41 -6.02 -9.92 2.71
C GLU A 41 -5.44 -8.50 2.75
N MET A 42 -4.18 -8.32 3.17
CA MET A 42 -3.52 -7.01 3.15
C MET A 42 -3.23 -6.52 1.73
N VAL A 43 -2.81 -7.41 0.83
CA VAL A 43 -2.66 -7.08 -0.60
C VAL A 43 -4.01 -6.65 -1.17
N LYS A 44 -5.07 -7.41 -0.92
CA LYS A 44 -6.44 -7.06 -1.35
C LYS A 44 -6.89 -5.71 -0.79
N THR A 45 -6.63 -5.44 0.49
CA THR A 45 -6.92 -4.16 1.15
C THR A 45 -6.26 -2.98 0.46
N ILE A 46 -5.07 -3.17 -0.13
CA ILE A 46 -4.40 -2.14 -0.93
C ILE A 46 -5.02 -2.08 -2.33
N THR A 47 -5.17 -3.21 -3.02
CA THR A 47 -5.59 -3.24 -4.43
C THR A 47 -7.02 -2.75 -4.63
N ASP A 48 -7.90 -2.94 -3.65
CA ASP A 48 -9.27 -2.41 -3.64
C ASP A 48 -9.32 -0.86 -3.61
N GLN A 49 -8.19 -0.18 -3.40
CA GLN A 49 -8.10 1.29 -3.36
C GLN A 49 -7.63 1.92 -4.69
N ALA A 50 -7.45 1.11 -5.74
CA ALA A 50 -7.12 1.62 -7.06
C ALA A 50 -8.29 2.42 -7.66
N ASP A 51 -7.98 3.42 -8.48
CA ASP A 51 -8.97 4.02 -9.38
C ASP A 51 -9.24 3.12 -10.61
N ASP A 52 -10.13 3.57 -11.50
CA ASP A 52 -10.51 2.84 -12.72
C ASP A 52 -9.33 2.60 -13.70
N GLU A 53 -8.23 3.34 -13.54
CA GLU A 53 -7.00 3.19 -14.33
C GLU A 53 -5.91 2.38 -13.59
N GLY A 54 -6.20 1.84 -12.39
CA GLY A 54 -5.22 1.08 -11.61
C GLY A 54 -4.21 1.95 -10.85
N ARG A 55 -4.52 3.23 -10.61
CA ARG A 55 -3.63 4.20 -9.94
C ARG A 55 -4.03 4.42 -8.49
N TYR A 56 -3.09 4.91 -7.69
CA TYR A 56 -3.26 5.04 -6.23
C TYR A 56 -3.07 6.46 -5.74
N THR A 57 -3.99 6.90 -4.88
CA THR A 57 -3.99 8.21 -4.21
C THR A 57 -3.72 8.05 -2.72
N ALA A 58 -2.97 8.98 -2.11
CA ALA A 58 -2.68 8.89 -0.68
C ALA A 58 -3.96 9.16 0.14
N ASN A 59 -4.29 8.29 1.11
CA ASN A 59 -5.41 8.57 2.02
C ASN A 59 -4.98 9.43 3.22
N SER A 60 -3.67 9.55 3.45
CA SER A 60 -3.10 10.33 4.54
C SER A 60 -1.83 11.06 4.10
N MET A 61 -1.65 12.27 4.62
CA MET A 61 -0.52 13.14 4.31
C MET A 61 0.09 13.65 5.62
N TYR A 62 1.42 13.56 5.74
CA TYR A 62 2.14 14.33 6.76
C TYR A 62 2.47 15.72 6.21
N ARG A 63 2.14 16.77 6.98
CA ARG A 63 2.15 18.16 6.48
C ARG A 63 3.49 18.64 5.93
N ALA A 64 4.60 18.14 6.47
CA ALA A 64 5.93 18.49 5.98
C ALA A 64 6.18 18.07 4.51
N TRP A 65 5.41 17.12 3.99
CA TRP A 65 5.52 16.63 2.61
C TRP A 65 4.46 17.22 1.66
N LYS A 66 3.75 18.28 2.07
CA LYS A 66 2.77 18.93 1.19
C LYS A 66 3.42 19.34 -0.13
N GLY A 67 2.75 19.06 -1.25
CA GLY A 67 3.23 19.38 -2.60
C GLY A 67 3.98 18.24 -3.29
N TRP A 68 4.34 17.18 -2.57
CA TRP A 68 4.85 15.95 -3.18
C TRP A 68 3.69 15.09 -3.67
N SER A 69 3.87 14.39 -4.81
CA SER A 69 2.79 13.59 -5.39
C SER A 69 2.25 12.52 -4.43
N PHE A 70 3.13 11.85 -3.67
CA PHE A 70 2.75 10.82 -2.68
C PHE A 70 2.07 11.38 -1.42
N ALA A 71 1.97 12.70 -1.31
CA ALA A 71 1.28 13.42 -0.25
C ALA A 71 -0.02 14.08 -0.77
N ASP A 72 -0.30 13.99 -2.08
CA ASP A 72 -1.56 14.44 -2.64
C ASP A 72 -2.69 13.44 -2.30
N LYS A 73 -3.74 13.97 -1.70
CA LYS A 73 -4.93 13.20 -1.29
C LYS A 73 -6.08 13.26 -2.30
N LYS A 74 -5.90 14.00 -3.40
CA LYS A 74 -6.91 14.23 -4.42
C LYS A 74 -6.54 13.60 -5.76
N ASN A 75 -5.25 13.60 -6.09
CA ASN A 75 -4.76 13.07 -7.35
C ASN A 75 -3.89 11.83 -7.15
N PRO A 76 -3.92 10.88 -8.10
CA PRO A 76 -3.07 9.71 -8.04
C PRO A 76 -1.59 10.09 -8.07
N SER A 77 -0.79 9.36 -7.31
CA SER A 77 0.67 9.52 -7.27
C SER A 77 1.33 8.45 -8.15
N PRO A 78 2.17 8.84 -9.13
CA PRO A 78 2.98 7.88 -9.87
C PRO A 78 3.89 7.05 -8.95
N TRP A 79 4.45 7.68 -7.90
CA TRP A 79 5.33 6.99 -6.95
C TRP A 79 4.57 5.99 -6.08
N LEU A 80 3.42 6.37 -5.55
CA LEU A 80 2.59 5.46 -4.76
C LEU A 80 2.11 4.28 -5.62
N THR A 81 1.71 4.56 -6.86
CA THR A 81 1.30 3.54 -7.83
C THR A 81 2.42 2.56 -8.11
N PHE A 82 3.64 3.06 -8.38
CA PHE A 82 4.81 2.21 -8.56
C PHE A 82 5.07 1.31 -7.34
N LEU A 83 5.02 1.85 -6.12
CA LEU A 83 5.26 1.07 -4.90
C LEU A 83 4.26 -0.07 -4.74
N VAL A 84 2.96 0.22 -4.95
CA VAL A 84 1.91 -0.80 -4.86
C VAL A 84 2.13 -1.88 -5.91
N LEU A 85 2.27 -1.51 -7.18
CA LEU A 85 2.44 -2.46 -8.28
C LEU A 85 3.68 -3.33 -8.10
N ARG A 86 4.77 -2.76 -7.58
CA ARG A 86 6.00 -3.51 -7.28
C ARG A 86 5.78 -4.56 -6.19
N ALA A 87 5.09 -4.20 -5.10
CA ALA A 87 4.83 -5.13 -4.00
C ALA A 87 3.85 -6.24 -4.43
N VAL A 88 2.80 -5.87 -5.17
CA VAL A 88 1.83 -6.82 -5.75
C VAL A 88 2.54 -7.78 -6.74
N LYS A 89 3.38 -7.26 -7.62
CA LYS A 89 4.15 -8.08 -8.57
C LYS A 89 5.00 -9.13 -7.87
N ARG A 90 5.65 -8.78 -6.74
CA ARG A 90 6.40 -9.75 -5.94
C ARG A 90 5.48 -10.81 -5.32
N GLY A 91 4.35 -10.40 -4.74
CA GLY A 91 3.40 -11.30 -4.08
C GLY A 91 2.62 -12.23 -5.02
N ASN A 92 2.57 -11.90 -6.32
CA ASN A 92 1.93 -12.72 -7.35
C ASN A 92 2.91 -13.66 -8.09
N CYS A 93 4.22 -13.54 -7.86
CA CYS A 93 5.21 -14.46 -8.41
C CYS A 93 5.26 -15.74 -7.56
N SER A 94 4.18 -16.52 -7.63
CA SER A 94 4.16 -17.92 -7.21
C SER A 94 4.67 -18.77 -8.37
N GLY A 95 6.00 -18.87 -8.50
CA GLY A 95 6.69 -19.86 -9.33
C GLY A 95 7.27 -20.95 -8.47
#